data_AF-A0A954Y9P8-F1
#
_entry.id   AF-A0A954Y9P8-F1
#
_cell.length_a   1.000
_cell.length_b   1.000
_cell.length_c   1.000
_cell.angle_alpha   90.00
_cell.angle_beta   90.00
_cell.angle_gamma   90.00
#
_symmetry.space_group_name_H-M   'P 1'
#
loop_
_entity.id
_entity.type
_entity.pdbx_description
1 polymer ?
#
loop_
_entity_poly.entity_id
_entity_poly.type
_entity_poly.pdbx_seq_one_letter_code
_entity_poly.pdbx_strand_id
1 'polypeptide(L)'
;MSEHNSRLADRYEELRLFPQSEDADAALQEWHTRLYLMPGFWLALLAYAATFGAVAYVVLKAIKRSLPQIDFSDWPYRIAISVSFVISFSLAIWYGGFWLWRRRFRRFLRERLTTLGVPVCLGCGYDLRGQEEPRCPECGRGF
;
A
#
# COMPACT_ATOMS: atom_id res chain seq x y z
N MET A 1 18.30 -13.97 -10.32
CA MET A 1 17.09 -13.17 -10.06
C MET A 1 15.87 -14.00 -10.49
N SER A 2 14.92 -14.27 -9.58
CA SER A 2 13.73 -15.06 -9.93
C SER A 2 12.85 -14.31 -10.95
N GLU A 3 12.06 -15.02 -11.77
CA GLU A 3 11.13 -14.39 -12.73
C GLU A 3 10.10 -13.48 -12.03
N HIS A 4 9.81 -13.73 -10.75
CA HIS A 4 8.99 -12.85 -9.93
C HIS A 4 9.68 -11.50 -9.65
N ASN A 5 10.98 -11.53 -9.36
CA ASN A 5 11.76 -10.34 -9.01
C ASN A 5 12.02 -9.44 -10.22
N SER A 6 12.13 -10.00 -11.43
CA SER A 6 12.22 -9.18 -12.65
C SER A 6 10.95 -8.33 -12.87
N ARG A 7 9.77 -8.91 -12.67
CA ARG A 7 8.49 -8.17 -12.76
C ARG A 7 8.37 -7.07 -11.69
N LEU A 8 8.96 -7.28 -10.52
CA LEU A 8 9.02 -6.26 -9.47
C LEU A 8 10.02 -5.15 -9.81
N ALA A 9 11.17 -5.49 -10.39
CA ALA A 9 12.18 -4.53 -10.83
C ALA A 9 11.66 -3.60 -11.94
N ASP A 10 10.70 -4.04 -12.75
CA ASP A 10 10.01 -3.17 -13.72
C ASP A 10 9.02 -2.20 -13.06
N ARG A 11 8.50 -2.55 -11.88
CA ARG A 11 7.54 -1.72 -11.14
C ARG A 11 8.22 -0.71 -10.19
N TYR A 12 9.43 -1.04 -9.75
CA TYR A 12 10.22 -0.26 -8.79
C TYR A 12 11.64 -0.06 -9.33
N GLU A 13 11.88 1.13 -9.88
CA GLU A 13 13.18 1.52 -10.41
C GLU A 13 14.28 1.46 -9.36
N GLU A 14 13.93 1.70 -8.08
CA GLU A 14 14.87 1.62 -6.96
C GLU A 14 15.48 0.22 -6.79
N LEU A 15 14.79 -0.85 -7.20
CA LEU A 15 15.34 -2.22 -7.12
C LEU A 15 16.50 -2.45 -8.09
N ARG A 16 16.56 -1.68 -9.19
CA ARG A 16 17.64 -1.77 -10.18
C ARG A 16 18.93 -1.10 -9.72
N LEU A 17 18.86 -0.28 -8.67
CA LEU A 17 20.00 0.44 -8.11
C LEU A 17 20.79 -0.38 -7.09
N PHE A 18 20.29 -1.57 -6.70
CA PHE A 18 21.01 -2.45 -5.80
C PHE A 18 22.26 -3.02 -6.48
N PRO A 19 23.44 -3.01 -5.82
CA PRO A 19 24.67 -3.55 -6.39
C PRO A 19 24.58 -5.04 -6.71
N GLN A 20 23.90 -5.79 -5.84
CA GLN A 20 23.68 -7.22 -5.98
C GLN A 20 22.19 -7.54 -5.89
N SER A 21 21.72 -8.50 -6.69
CA SER A 21 20.31 -8.92 -6.64
C SER A 21 19.93 -9.58 -5.31
N GLU A 22 20.89 -10.18 -4.62
CA GLU A 22 20.67 -10.81 -3.31
C GLU A 22 20.28 -9.78 -2.24
N ASP A 23 20.89 -8.59 -2.25
CA ASP A 23 20.54 -7.49 -1.35
C ASP A 23 19.11 -6.97 -1.59
N ALA A 24 18.71 -6.90 -2.87
CA ALA A 24 17.35 -6.50 -3.24
C ALA A 24 16.31 -7.51 -2.72
N ASP A 25 16.60 -8.80 -2.86
CA ASP A 25 15.73 -9.89 -2.40
C ASP A 25 15.66 -9.91 -0.85
N ALA A 26 16.79 -9.70 -0.16
CA ALA A 26 16.84 -9.58 1.29
C ALA A 26 16.03 -8.37 1.79
N ALA A 27 16.14 -7.22 1.12
CA ALA A 27 15.35 -6.03 1.45
C ALA A 27 13.85 -6.26 1.26
N LEU A 28 13.45 -6.97 0.20
CA LEU A 28 12.04 -7.35 -0.04
C LEU A 28 11.51 -8.26 1.07
N GLN A 29 12.27 -9.27 1.47
CA GLN A 29 11.88 -10.21 2.52
C GLN A 29 11.80 -9.53 3.90
N GLU A 30 12.75 -8.65 4.22
CA GLU A 30 12.72 -7.85 5.44
C GLU A 30 11.50 -6.92 5.47
N TRP A 31 11.21 -6.26 4.35
CA TRP A 31 10.05 -5.38 4.24
C TRP A 31 8.74 -6.14 4.49
N HIS A 32 8.58 -7.31 3.86
CA HIS A 32 7.43 -8.18 4.08
C HIS A 32 7.27 -8.52 5.57
N THR A 33 8.36 -8.89 6.24
CA THR A 33 8.34 -9.25 7.66
C THR A 33 7.99 -8.05 8.54
N ARG A 34 8.58 -6.89 8.29
CA ARG A 34 8.26 -5.64 9.03
C ARG A 34 6.81 -5.23 8.84
N LEU A 35 6.24 -5.40 7.66
CA LEU A 35 4.87 -4.98 7.36
C LEU A 35 3.87 -5.68 8.28
N TYR A 36 3.98 -6.99 8.45
CA TYR A 36 3.07 -7.77 9.31
C TYR A 36 3.22 -7.43 10.80
N LEU A 37 4.40 -6.93 11.20
CA LEU A 37 4.71 -6.56 12.57
C LEU A 37 4.29 -5.12 12.93
N MET A 38 3.95 -4.26 11.96
CA MET A 38 3.56 -2.88 12.26
C MET A 38 2.15 -2.82 12.88
N PRO A 39 1.99 -2.45 14.17
CA PRO A 39 0.66 -2.41 14.81
C PRO A 39 -0.25 -1.36 14.17
N GLY A 40 0.33 -0.27 13.64
CA GLY A 40 -0.42 0.76 12.93
C GLY A 40 -1.12 0.27 11.66
N PHE A 41 -0.60 -0.78 11.01
CA PHE A 41 -1.26 -1.41 9.87
C PHE A 41 -2.56 -2.10 10.30
N TRP A 42 -2.48 -2.92 11.36
CA TRP A 42 -3.63 -3.63 11.90
C TRP A 42 -4.67 -2.68 12.50
N LEU A 43 -4.23 -1.64 13.22
CA LEU A 43 -5.14 -0.61 13.75
C LEU A 43 -5.84 0.16 12.63
N ALA A 44 -5.13 0.53 11.56
CA ALA A 44 -5.75 1.19 10.41
C ALA A 44 -6.77 0.27 9.72
N LEU A 45 -6.43 -1.02 9.57
CA LEU A 45 -7.34 -2.02 9.00
C LEU A 45 -8.60 -2.20 9.85
N LEU A 46 -8.45 -2.30 11.17
CA LEU A 46 -9.55 -2.42 12.13
C LEU A 46 -10.43 -1.16 12.16
N ALA A 47 -9.82 0.03 12.24
CA ALA A 47 -10.56 1.29 12.23
C ALA A 47 -11.35 1.48 10.93
N TYR A 48 -10.74 1.10 9.79
CA TYR A 48 -11.40 1.13 8.50
C TYR A 48 -12.58 0.14 8.43
N ALA A 49 -12.39 -1.10 8.86
CA ALA A 49 -13.45 -2.11 8.94
C ALA A 49 -14.60 -1.67 9.83
N ALA A 50 -14.31 -1.09 11.01
CA ALA A 50 -15.31 -0.59 11.94
C ALA A 50 -16.11 0.58 11.34
N THR A 51 -15.44 1.57 10.74
CA THR A 51 -16.09 2.72 10.10
C THR A 51 -17.02 2.27 8.97
N PHE A 52 -16.54 1.35 8.13
CA PHE A 52 -17.31 0.83 7.01
C PHE A 52 -18.52 0.00 7.47
N GLY A 53 -18.34 -0.87 8.47
CA GLY A 53 -19.43 -1.63 9.07
C GLY A 53 -20.50 -0.73 9.69
N ALA A 54 -20.11 0.37 10.35
CA ALA A 54 -21.02 1.36 10.89
C ALA A 54 -21.83 2.07 9.78
N VAL A 55 -21.16 2.50 8.70
CA VAL A 55 -21.84 3.11 7.54
C VAL A 55 -22.82 2.14 6.90
N ALA A 56 -22.41 0.88 6.67
CA ALA A 56 -23.27 -0.15 6.11
C ALA A 56 -24.52 -0.39 6.97
N TYR A 57 -24.35 -0.47 8.29
CA TYR A 57 -25.46 -0.63 9.23
C TYR A 57 -26.44 0.55 9.17
N VAL A 58 -25.94 1.79 9.14
CA VAL A 58 -26.77 3.01 9.04
C VAL A 58 -27.54 3.02 7.72
N VAL A 59 -26.90 2.70 6.60
CA VAL A 59 -27.54 2.62 5.28
C VAL A 59 -28.64 1.57 5.28
N LEU A 60 -28.37 0.35 5.76
CA LEU A 60 -29.36 -0.72 5.84
C LEU A 60 -30.56 -0.32 6.72
N LYS A 61 -30.30 0.33 7.86
CA LYS A 61 -31.35 0.82 8.76
C LYS A 61 -32.19 1.92 8.11
N ALA A 62 -31.56 2.83 7.36
CA ALA A 62 -32.23 3.91 6.64
C ALA A 62 -33.10 3.40 5.49
N ILE A 63 -32.60 2.42 4.73
CA ILE A 63 -33.36 1.76 3.66
C ILE A 63 -34.58 1.06 4.27
N LYS A 64 -34.39 0.26 5.33
CA LYS A 64 -35.50 -0.43 6.02
C LYS A 64 -36.57 0.54 6.51
N ARG A 65 -36.18 1.72 6.98
CA ARG A 65 -37.12 2.76 7.43
C ARG A 65 -37.88 3.42 6.28
N SER A 66 -37.25 3.56 5.11
CA SER A 66 -37.81 4.30 3.97
C SER A 66 -38.70 3.43 3.06
N LEU A 67 -38.48 2.12 3.05
CA LEU A 67 -39.16 1.19 2.14
C LEU A 67 -39.77 0.01 2.92
N PRO A 68 -40.84 0.24 3.71
CA PRO A 68 -41.46 -0.80 4.54
C PRO A 68 -42.16 -1.91 3.73
N GLN A 69 -42.51 -1.61 2.48
CA GLN A 69 -43.19 -2.52 1.54
C GLN A 69 -42.25 -3.47 0.79
N ILE A 70 -40.93 -3.30 0.93
CA ILE A 70 -39.96 -4.26 0.42
C ILE A 70 -39.77 -5.31 1.49
N ASP A 71 -40.19 -6.55 1.22
CA ASP A 71 -39.95 -7.65 2.12
C ASP A 71 -38.48 -8.07 2.04
N PHE A 72 -37.67 -7.51 2.94
CA PHE A 72 -36.25 -7.85 3.08
C PHE A 72 -36.02 -9.32 3.48
N SER A 73 -37.07 -10.13 3.60
CA SER A 73 -37.01 -11.58 3.68
C SER A 73 -36.43 -12.25 2.42
N ASP A 74 -36.53 -11.60 1.25
CA ASP A 74 -36.01 -12.17 0.01
C ASP A 74 -34.48 -12.27 0.03
N TRP A 75 -34.02 -13.50 0.26
CA TRP A 75 -32.63 -13.98 0.22
C TRP A 75 -31.76 -13.38 -0.89
N PRO A 76 -32.21 -13.24 -2.17
CA PRO A 76 -31.36 -12.71 -3.23
C PRO A 76 -30.91 -11.26 -3.01
N TYR A 77 -31.75 -10.40 -2.42
CA TYR A 77 -31.41 -9.00 -2.21
C TYR A 77 -30.34 -8.83 -1.12
N ARG A 78 -30.40 -9.65 -0.06
CA ARG A 78 -29.39 -9.69 1.00
C ARG A 78 -28.03 -10.12 0.47
N ILE A 79 -28.00 -11.13 -0.40
CA ILE A 79 -26.76 -11.60 -1.02
C ILE A 79 -26.18 -10.50 -1.91
N ALA A 80 -26.99 -9.90 -2.79
CA ALA A 80 -26.50 -8.88 -3.72
C ALA A 80 -25.85 -7.70 -2.97
N ILE A 81 -26.51 -7.18 -1.93
CA ILE A 81 -25.93 -6.12 -1.09
C ILE A 81 -24.64 -6.60 -0.44
N SER A 82 -24.63 -7.78 0.19
CA SER A 82 -23.44 -8.29 0.89
C SER A 82 -22.25 -8.42 -0.06
N VAL A 83 -22.47 -8.95 -1.27
CA VAL A 83 -21.43 -9.12 -2.30
C VAL A 83 -20.92 -7.76 -2.77
N SER A 84 -21.81 -6.81 -3.11
CA SER A 84 -21.40 -5.46 -3.53
C SER A 84 -20.59 -4.74 -2.45
N PHE A 85 -20.95 -4.92 -1.18
CA PHE A 85 -20.19 -4.38 -0.05
C PHE A 85 -18.81 -5.02 0.07
N VAL A 86 -18.70 -6.35 -0.02
CA VAL A 86 -17.42 -7.07 0.04
C VAL A 86 -16.48 -6.65 -1.08
N ILE A 87 -16.99 -6.50 -2.31
CA ILE A 87 -16.19 -6.07 -3.47
C ILE A 87 -15.71 -4.63 -3.27
N SER A 88 -16.60 -3.70 -2.92
CA SER A 88 -16.26 -2.30 -2.71
C SER A 88 -15.23 -2.13 -1.59
N PHE A 89 -15.40 -2.90 -0.50
CA PHE A 89 -14.48 -2.94 0.63
C PHE A 89 -13.10 -3.45 0.23
N SER A 90 -13.06 -4.57 -0.50
CA SER A 90 -11.81 -5.17 -0.97
C SER A 90 -11.04 -4.23 -1.89
N LEU A 91 -11.75 -3.53 -2.80
CA LEU A 91 -11.14 -2.54 -3.69
C LEU A 91 -10.60 -1.33 -2.91
N ALA A 92 -11.34 -0.81 -1.94
CA ALA A 92 -10.91 0.36 -1.19
C ALA A 92 -9.70 0.07 -0.29
N ILE A 93 -9.66 -1.09 0.38
CA ILE A 93 -8.47 -1.55 1.11
C ILE A 93 -7.31 -1.74 0.15
N TRP A 94 -7.56 -2.39 -0.99
CA TRP A 94 -6.52 -2.62 -1.98
C TRP A 94 -5.96 -1.29 -2.47
N TYR A 95 -6.76 -0.36 -2.98
CA TYR A 95 -6.26 0.93 -3.48
C TYR A 95 -5.64 1.83 -2.40
N GLY A 96 -6.34 2.04 -1.29
CA GLY A 96 -5.88 2.95 -0.23
C GLY A 96 -4.67 2.40 0.52
N GLY A 97 -4.74 1.12 0.91
CA GLY A 97 -3.64 0.39 1.52
C GLY A 97 -2.45 0.32 0.60
N PHE A 98 -2.64 -0.07 -0.67
CA PHE A 98 -1.55 -0.16 -1.65
C PHE A 98 -0.89 1.19 -1.90
N TRP A 99 -1.62 2.29 -1.94
CA TRP A 99 -1.03 3.61 -2.18
C TRP A 99 -0.15 4.08 -1.01
N LEU A 100 -0.63 3.99 0.22
CA LEU A 100 0.17 4.31 1.42
C LEU A 100 1.35 3.36 1.57
N TRP A 101 1.12 2.07 1.29
CA TRP A 101 2.14 1.03 1.36
C TRP A 101 3.25 1.27 0.34
N ARG A 102 2.89 1.61 -0.90
CA ARG A 102 3.86 1.92 -1.97
C ARG A 102 4.77 3.08 -1.60
N ARG A 103 4.24 4.12 -0.94
CA ARG A 103 5.05 5.26 -0.48
C ARG A 103 6.06 4.86 0.59
N ARG A 104 5.63 4.09 1.60
CA ARG A 104 6.54 3.64 2.67
C ARG A 104 7.56 2.64 2.16
N PHE A 105 7.16 1.74 1.27
CA PHE A 105 8.05 0.75 0.68
C PHE A 105 9.18 1.41 -0.12
N ARG A 106 8.86 2.37 -0.99
CA ARG A 106 9.89 3.13 -1.74
C ARG A 106 10.86 3.85 -0.81
N ARG A 107 10.35 4.47 0.26
CA ARG A 107 11.21 5.11 1.26
C ARG A 107 12.14 4.11 1.94
N PHE A 108 11.62 2.95 2.34
CA PHE A 108 12.40 1.88 2.95
C PHE A 108 13.51 1.36 2.01
N LEU A 109 13.20 1.13 0.73
CA LEU A 109 14.20 0.72 -0.25
C LEU A 109 15.33 1.76 -0.40
N ARG A 110 14.99 3.04 -0.43
CA ARG A 110 15.98 4.13 -0.54
C ARG A 110 16.84 4.22 0.71
N GLU A 111 16.25 4.09 1.89
CA GLU A 111 16.99 4.00 3.16
C GLU A 111 17.97 2.81 3.11
N ARG A 112 17.56 1.64 2.61
CA ARG A 112 18.45 0.49 2.43
C ARG A 112 19.57 0.74 1.42
N LEU A 113 19.29 1.35 0.27
CA LEU A 113 20.32 1.73 -0.71
C LEU A 113 21.36 2.67 -0.09
N THR A 114 20.92 3.67 0.67
CA THR A 114 21.85 4.58 1.37
C THR A 114 22.72 3.86 2.39
N THR A 115 22.18 2.85 3.10
CA THR A 115 23.00 2.04 4.03
C THR A 115 24.02 1.15 3.32
N LEU A 116 23.79 0.80 2.05
CA LEU A 116 24.73 0.06 1.21
C LEU A 116 25.76 0.98 0.51
N GLY A 117 25.75 2.27 0.82
CA GLY A 117 26.65 3.26 0.21
C GLY A 117 26.24 3.72 -1.18
N VAL A 118 25.01 3.43 -1.62
CA VAL A 118 24.46 3.95 -2.88
C VAL A 118 23.68 5.24 -2.56
N PRO A 119 24.22 6.43 -2.88
CA PRO A 119 23.57 7.68 -2.55
C PRO A 119 22.33 7.89 -3.44
N VAL A 120 21.16 7.86 -2.84
CA VAL A 120 19.87 8.09 -3.51
C VAL A 120 19.03 9.10 -2.74
N CYS A 121 18.28 9.94 -3.46
CA CYS A 121 17.40 10.90 -2.81
C CYS A 121 16.23 10.19 -2.13
N LEU A 122 16.11 10.31 -0.80
CA LEU A 122 14.99 9.74 -0.04
C LEU A 122 13.61 10.28 -0.49
N GLY A 123 13.57 11.50 -1.05
CA GLY A 123 12.36 12.16 -1.51
C GLY A 123 11.83 11.65 -2.84
N CYS A 124 12.61 11.75 -3.91
CA CYS A 124 12.19 11.38 -5.26
C CYS A 124 12.71 10.02 -5.74
N GLY A 125 13.84 9.54 -5.22
CA GLY A 125 14.49 8.29 -5.64
C GLY A 125 15.59 8.47 -6.68
N TYR A 126 15.93 9.71 -7.04
CA TYR A 126 17.00 10.02 -7.98
C TYR A 126 18.35 9.52 -7.48
N ASP A 127 19.17 9.00 -8.39
CA ASP A 127 20.52 8.52 -8.13
C ASP A 127 21.49 9.71 -8.05
N LEU A 128 22.14 9.87 -6.91
CA LEU A 128 23.00 11.02 -6.60
C LEU A 128 24.49 10.70 -6.82
N ARG A 129 24.82 9.56 -7.42
CA ARG A 129 26.20 9.19 -7.73
C ARG A 129 26.82 10.22 -8.68
N GLY A 130 27.96 10.78 -8.27
CA GLY A 130 28.71 11.78 -9.04
C GLY A 130 28.16 13.21 -8.92
N GLN A 131 27.19 13.46 -8.04
CA GLN A 131 26.68 14.80 -7.82
C GLN A 131 27.50 15.54 -6.74
N GLU A 132 28.01 16.73 -7.08
CA GLU A 132 28.82 17.56 -6.17
C GLU A 132 27.95 18.45 -5.26
N GLU A 133 26.78 18.87 -5.74
CA GLU A 133 25.88 19.75 -5.00
C GLU A 133 25.06 18.96 -3.96
N PRO A 134 24.90 19.47 -2.72
CA PRO A 134 24.10 18.83 -1.66
C PRO A 134 22.58 19.04 -1.85
N ARG A 135 22.11 19.03 -3.10
CA ARG A 135 20.71 19.22 -3.48
C ARG A 135 20.34 18.30 -4.62
N CYS A 136 19.18 17.65 -4.50
CA CYS A 136 18.66 16.79 -5.55
C CYS A 136 18.12 17.64 -6.72
N PRO A 137 18.54 17.38 -7.97
CA PRO A 137 18.15 18.18 -9.13
C PRO A 137 16.67 18.02 -9.49
N GLU A 138 16.08 16.86 -9.19
CA GLU A 138 14.67 16.54 -9.50
C GLU A 138 13.68 17.19 -8.54
N CYS A 139 14.00 17.21 -7.23
CA CYS A 139 13.04 17.61 -6.20
C CYS A 139 13.50 18.78 -5.31
N GLY A 140 14.72 19.26 -5.50
CA GLY A 140 15.30 20.38 -4.75
C GLY A 140 15.59 20.11 -3.27
N ARG A 141 15.33 18.90 -2.77
CA ARG A 141 15.61 18.54 -1.36
C ARG A 141 17.10 18.31 -1.14
N GLY A 142 17.61 18.77 0.00
CA GLY A 142 18.94 18.37 0.49
C GLY A 142 18.95 16.91 0.95
N PHE A 143 20.11 16.28 0.89
CA PHE A 143 20.34 14.88 1.25
C PHE A 143 21.58 14.73 2.14
#